data_AF-A0A963UTM6-F1
#
_entry.id   AF-A0A963UTM6-F1
#
_cell.length_a   1.000
_cell.length_b   1.000
_cell.length_c   1.000
_cell.angle_alpha   90.00
_cell.angle_beta   90.00
_cell.angle_gamma   90.00
#
_symmetry.space_group_name_H-M   'P 1'
#
loop_
_entity.id
_entity.type
_entity.pdbx_description
1 polymer ?
#
loop_
_entity_poly.entity_id
_entity_poly.type
_entity_poly.pdbx_seq_one_letter_code
_entity_poly.pdbx_strand_id
1 'polypeptide(L)'
;QIVEPDMGAVRAGMSLTVVQLMIGLVAAGWITEAEGEAWLSGSALPASAVAVIGTLPTEAQFAAKARMLRMTSVARTDDLVDVLAAAVGKTATEVDAFFSTYAAV
;
A
#
# COMPACT_ATOMS: atom_id res chain seq x y z
N GLN A 1 -22.04 -25.09 11.66
CA GLN A 1 -21.53 -23.76 12.00
C GLN A 1 -20.37 -23.50 11.04
N ILE A 2 -20.60 -22.73 9.98
CA ILE A 2 -19.51 -22.31 9.09
C ILE A 2 -18.76 -21.27 9.91
N VAL A 3 -17.54 -21.59 10.34
CA VAL A 3 -16.69 -20.62 11.01
C VAL A 3 -16.34 -19.58 9.96
N GLU A 4 -16.94 -18.40 10.05
CA GLU A 4 -16.54 -17.26 9.22
C GLU A 4 -15.03 -17.06 9.42
N PRO A 5 -14.24 -16.93 8.34
CA PRO A 5 -12.81 -16.78 8.49
C PRO A 5 -12.53 -15.52 9.30
N ASP A 6 -11.69 -15.64 10.33
CA ASP A 6 -11.20 -14.49 11.08
C ASP A 6 -10.39 -13.62 10.11
N MET A 7 -11.00 -12.53 9.65
CA MET A 7 -10.40 -11.60 8.70
C MET A 7 -9.11 -10.98 9.25
N GLY A 8 -8.94 -10.91 10.58
CA GLY A 8 -7.69 -10.50 11.22
C GLY A 8 -6.57 -11.52 10.95
N ALA A 9 -6.85 -12.81 11.14
CA ALA A 9 -5.90 -13.89 10.85
C ALA A 9 -5.57 -13.98 9.35
N VAL A 10 -6.56 -13.75 8.48
CA VAL A 10 -6.38 -13.74 7.02
C VAL A 10 -5.45 -12.60 6.61
N ARG A 11 -5.69 -11.36 7.08
CA ARG A 11 -4.83 -10.20 6.77
C ARG A 11 -3.41 -10.35 7.31
N ALA A 12 -3.23 -10.99 8.46
CA ALA A 12 -1.90 -11.24 9.03
C ALA A 12 -1.02 -12.13 8.14
N GLY A 13 -1.63 -12.98 7.29
CA GLY A 13 -0.93 -13.78 6.30
C GLY A 13 -0.66 -13.08 4.96
N MET A 14 -1.18 -11.86 4.76
CA MET A 14 -1.09 -11.15 3.49
C MET A 14 0.06 -10.16 3.47
N SER A 15 0.97 -10.37 2.53
CA SER A 15 2.04 -9.44 2.22
C SER A 15 2.32 -9.41 0.73
N LEU A 16 2.67 -8.25 0.21
CA LEU A 16 3.15 -8.08 -1.16
C LEU A 16 4.61 -7.65 -1.13
N THR A 17 5.39 -8.13 -2.10
CA THR A 17 6.68 -7.50 -2.42
C THR A 17 6.44 -6.12 -3.03
N VAL A 18 7.45 -5.25 -3.02
CA VAL A 18 7.33 -3.93 -3.64
C VAL A 18 6.97 -4.01 -5.12
N VAL A 19 7.47 -5.04 -5.82
CA VAL A 19 7.20 -5.27 -7.24
C VAL A 19 5.75 -5.65 -7.45
N GLN A 20 5.24 -6.61 -6.67
CA GLN A 20 3.82 -7.03 -6.72
C GLN A 20 2.87 -5.87 -6.40
N LEU A 21 3.19 -5.09 -5.37
CA LEU A 21 2.42 -3.89 -5.02
C LEU A 21 2.41 -2.91 -6.20
N MET A 22 3.56 -2.65 -6.82
CA MET A 22 3.64 -1.68 -7.91
C MET A 22 2.84 -2.13 -9.14
N ILE A 23 2.99 -3.40 -9.54
CA ILE A 23 2.20 -4.00 -10.62
C ILE A 23 0.71 -3.85 -10.31
N GLY A 24 0.31 -4.15 -9.07
CA GLY A 24 -1.08 -4.03 -8.67
C GLY A 24 -1.60 -2.60 -8.71
N LEU A 25 -0.87 -1.63 -8.15
CA LEU A 25 -1.30 -0.23 -8.08
C LEU A 25 -1.50 0.37 -9.47
N VAL A 26 -0.61 0.04 -10.41
CA VAL A 26 -0.71 0.48 -11.80
C VAL A 26 -1.84 -0.25 -12.52
N ALA A 27 -1.91 -1.58 -12.42
CA ALA A 27 -2.93 -2.39 -13.10
C ALA A 27 -4.35 -2.09 -12.61
N ALA A 28 -4.50 -1.77 -11.32
CA ALA A 28 -5.77 -1.35 -10.72
C ALA A 28 -6.10 0.13 -11.00
N GLY A 29 -5.19 0.89 -11.63
CA GLY A 29 -5.36 2.31 -11.92
C GLY A 29 -5.40 3.21 -10.68
N TRP A 30 -4.81 2.76 -9.56
CA TRP A 30 -4.73 3.55 -8.32
C TRP A 30 -3.61 4.58 -8.39
N ILE A 31 -2.59 4.31 -9.20
CA ILE A 31 -1.56 5.26 -9.63
C ILE A 31 -1.36 5.11 -11.14
N THR A 32 -0.73 6.11 -11.76
CA THR A 32 -0.30 6.03 -13.16
C THR A 32 0.99 5.22 -13.31
N GLU A 33 1.27 4.71 -14.51
CA GLU A 33 2.55 4.05 -14.84
C GLU A 33 3.74 4.96 -14.51
N ALA A 34 3.67 6.24 -14.90
CA ALA A 34 4.72 7.23 -14.64
C ALA A 34 4.97 7.43 -13.13
N GLU A 35 3.91 7.44 -12.31
CA GLU A 35 4.05 7.48 -10.84
C GLU A 35 4.70 6.21 -10.29
N GLY A 36 4.33 5.04 -10.83
CA GLY A 36 4.93 3.77 -10.47
C GLY A 36 6.42 3.71 -10.79
N GLU A 37 6.82 4.15 -11.99
CA GLU A 37 8.22 4.24 -12.41
C GLU A 37 9.01 5.25 -11.57
N ALA A 38 8.42 6.41 -11.26
CA ALA A 38 9.04 7.41 -10.39
C ALA A 38 9.26 6.88 -8.97
N TRP A 39 8.34 6.04 -8.47
CA TRP A 39 8.49 5.40 -7.17
C TRP A 39 9.56 4.29 -7.20
N LEU A 40 9.55 3.42 -8.21
CA LEU A 40 10.56 2.36 -8.38
C LEU A 40 11.98 2.91 -8.53
N SER A 41 12.15 4.04 -9.22
CA SER A 41 13.44 4.71 -9.33
C SER A 41 13.86 5.45 -8.05
N GLY A 42 12.97 5.57 -7.07
CA GLY A 42 13.19 6.33 -5.84
C GLY A 42 13.21 7.84 -6.07
N SER A 43 12.72 8.31 -7.22
CA SER A 43 12.74 9.72 -7.61
C SER A 43 11.61 10.52 -6.96
N ALA A 44 10.43 9.92 -6.83
CA ALA A 44 9.26 10.56 -6.22
C ALA A 44 8.28 9.53 -5.63
N LEU A 45 7.41 9.99 -4.73
CA LEU A 45 6.28 9.21 -4.24
C LEU A 45 4.99 9.66 -4.95
N PRO A 46 3.97 8.80 -5.07
CA PRO A 46 2.67 9.17 -5.63
C PRO A 46 2.04 10.34 -4.87
N ALA A 47 1.23 11.15 -5.55
CA ALA A 47 0.63 12.35 -4.95
C ALA A 47 -0.17 12.02 -3.68
N SER A 48 -0.92 10.91 -3.68
CA SER A 48 -1.70 10.43 -2.54
C SER A 48 -0.82 10.08 -1.33
N ALA A 49 0.35 9.48 -1.58
CA ALA A 49 1.32 9.17 -0.52
C ALA A 49 1.94 10.44 0.07
N VAL A 50 2.30 11.41 -0.78
CA VAL A 50 2.81 12.70 -0.33
C VAL A 50 1.78 13.45 0.51
N ALA A 51 0.50 13.40 0.11
CA ALA A 51 -0.59 14.02 0.87
C ALA A 51 -0.75 13.41 2.26
N VAL A 52 -0.77 12.07 2.38
CA VAL A 52 -0.84 11.37 3.67
C VAL A 52 0.35 11.70 4.55
N ILE A 53 1.57 11.64 4.00
CA ILE A 53 2.77 12.00 4.73
C ILE A 53 2.70 13.46 5.21
N GLY A 54 2.13 14.36 4.41
CA GLY A 54 1.93 15.76 4.79
C GLY A 54 1.03 15.96 6.02
N THR A 55 0.17 14.99 6.35
CA THR A 55 -0.66 15.02 7.57
C THR A 55 0.06 14.54 8.83
N LEU A 56 1.22 13.89 8.68
CA LEU A 56 2.04 13.46 9.81
C LEU A 56 2.79 14.65 10.42
N PRO A 57 3.13 14.60 11.73
CA PRO A 57 4.02 15.58 12.35
C PRO A 57 5.32 15.72 11.54
N THR A 58 5.84 16.95 11.40
CA THR A 58 7.02 17.26 10.56
C THR A 58 8.19 16.31 10.82
N GLU A 59 8.41 15.94 12.08
CA GLU A 59 9.49 15.03 12.52
C GLU A 59 9.29 13.58 12.03
N ALA A 60 8.04 13.13 11.84
CA ALA A 60 7.69 11.79 11.36
C ALA A 60 7.64 11.70 9.83
N GLN A 61 7.54 12.83 9.11
CA GLN A 61 7.39 12.83 7.66
C GLN A 61 8.59 12.23 6.94
N PHE A 62 9.81 12.56 7.37
CA PHE A 62 11.02 12.01 6.74
C PHE A 62 11.11 10.50 6.93
N ALA A 63 10.81 10.00 8.13
CA ALA A 63 10.80 8.57 8.41
C ALA A 63 9.77 7.83 7.55
N ALA A 64 8.57 8.39 7.39
CA ALA A 64 7.55 7.83 6.52
C ALA A 64 7.98 7.82 5.04
N LYS A 65 8.55 8.92 4.54
CA LYS A 65 9.09 8.99 3.16
C LYS A 65 10.18 7.95 2.93
N ALA A 66 11.16 7.88 3.83
CA ALA A 66 12.28 6.95 3.73
C ALA A 66 11.78 5.49 3.74
N ARG A 67 10.81 5.16 4.61
CA ARG A 67 10.18 3.83 4.65
C ARG A 67 9.49 3.51 3.32
N MET A 68 8.68 4.42 2.77
CA MET A 68 7.98 4.18 1.50
C MET A 68 8.94 4.05 0.30
N LEU A 69 10.06 4.78 0.29
CA LEU A 69 11.06 4.72 -0.79
C LEU A 69 11.98 3.49 -0.73
N ARG A 70 12.15 2.89 0.46
CA ARG A 70 13.08 1.78 0.69
C ARG A 70 12.40 0.50 1.17
N MET A 71 11.07 0.45 1.16
CA MET A 71 10.33 -0.76 1.50
C MET A 71 10.64 -1.87 0.49
N THR A 72 10.78 -3.09 1.00
CA THR A 72 11.01 -4.31 0.21
C THR A 72 9.75 -5.17 0.14
N SER A 73 8.94 -5.10 1.19
CA SER A 73 7.63 -5.73 1.28
C SER A 73 6.67 -4.84 2.06
N VAL A 74 5.38 -5.05 1.84
CA VAL A 74 4.29 -4.37 2.53
C VAL A 74 3.35 -5.43 3.08
N ALA A 75 3.16 -5.42 4.40
CA ALA A 75 2.17 -6.25 5.07
C ALA A 75 0.79 -5.59 4.96
N ARG A 76 -0.26 -6.38 4.76
CA ARG A 76 -1.64 -5.86 4.75
C ARG A 76 -2.02 -5.23 6.08
N THR A 77 -1.42 -5.69 7.19
CA THR A 77 -1.65 -5.16 8.54
C THR A 77 -0.81 -3.92 8.86
N ASP A 78 -0.05 -3.37 7.91
CA ASP A 78 0.71 -2.15 8.13
C ASP A 78 -0.24 -0.94 8.17
N ASP A 79 -0.17 -0.13 9.23
CA ASP A 79 -1.06 1.02 9.43
C ASP A 79 -1.01 2.01 8.24
N LEU A 80 0.13 2.13 7.54
CA LEU A 80 0.23 3.00 6.37
C LEU A 80 -0.66 2.52 5.22
N VAL A 81 -0.90 1.22 5.09
CA VAL A 81 -1.74 0.67 4.01
C VAL A 81 -3.17 1.16 4.16
N ASP A 82 -3.75 1.06 5.37
CA ASP A 82 -5.12 1.49 5.62
C ASP A 82 -5.25 3.02 5.52
N VAL A 83 -4.25 3.77 6.01
CA VAL A 83 -4.25 5.24 5.89
C VAL A 83 -4.15 5.69 4.43
N LEU A 84 -3.26 5.09 3.64
CA LEU A 84 -3.10 5.41 2.22
C LEU A 84 -4.34 5.02 1.42
N ALA A 85 -4.90 3.84 1.68
CA ALA A 85 -6.13 3.38 1.04
C ALA A 85 -7.30 4.32 1.35
N ALA A 86 -7.49 4.70 2.61
CA ALA A 86 -8.52 5.66 2.99
C ALA A 86 -8.34 7.02 2.31
N ALA A 87 -7.10 7.48 2.13
CA ALA A 87 -6.80 8.74 1.45
C ALA A 87 -7.18 8.74 -0.04
N VAL A 88 -7.17 7.58 -0.70
CA VAL A 88 -7.64 7.41 -2.09
C VAL A 88 -9.09 6.90 -2.16
N GLY A 89 -9.82 6.91 -1.05
CA GLY A 89 -11.23 6.51 -0.98
C GLY A 89 -11.47 5.00 -1.09
N LYS A 90 -10.46 4.18 -0.81
CA LYS A 90 -10.54 2.72 -0.83
C LYS A 90 -10.96 2.15 0.52
N THR A 91 -11.86 1.19 0.46
CA THR A 91 -12.34 0.45 1.62
C THR A 91 -11.38 -0.67 2.01
N ALA A 92 -11.41 -1.09 3.27
CA ALA A 92 -10.58 -2.19 3.73
C ALA A 92 -10.79 -3.49 2.92
N THR A 93 -12.03 -3.74 2.46
CA THR A 93 -12.39 -4.89 1.62
C THR A 93 -11.78 -4.80 0.21
N GLU A 94 -11.74 -3.62 -0.40
CA GLU A 94 -11.05 -3.43 -1.69
C GLU A 94 -9.54 -3.69 -1.56
N VAL A 95 -8.94 -3.27 -0.45
CA VAL A 95 -7.53 -3.52 -0.18
C VAL A 95 -7.27 -5.01 0.08
N ASP A 96 -8.17 -5.70 0.79
CA ASP A 96 -8.05 -7.16 1.01
C ASP A 96 -8.11 -7.93 -0.31
N ALA A 97 -9.03 -7.53 -1.21
CA ALA A 97 -9.13 -8.09 -2.55
C ALA A 97 -7.85 -7.82 -3.35
N PHE A 98 -7.32 -6.59 -3.30
CA PHE A 98 -6.06 -6.22 -3.94
C PHE A 98 -4.90 -7.10 -3.48
N PHE A 99 -4.69 -7.24 -2.18
CA PHE A 99 -3.61 -8.07 -1.64
C PHE A 99 -3.78 -9.53 -2.04
N SER A 100 -5.00 -10.05 -2.06
CA SER A 100 -5.28 -11.41 -2.49
C SER A 100 -5.01 -11.63 -3.99
N THR A 101 -5.36 -10.67 -4.83
CA THR A 101 -5.17 -10.74 -6.29
C THR A 101 -3.70 -10.67 -6.68
N TYR A 102 -2.94 -9.73 -6.11
CA TYR A 102 -1.57 -9.47 -6.53
C TYR A 102 -0.51 -10.26 -5.76
N ALA A 103 -0.89 -11.03 -4.72
CA ALA A 103 0.03 -11.92 -4.02
C ALA A 103 0.53 -13.09 -4.89
N ALA A 104 -0.20 -13.44 -5.95
CA ALA A 104 0.12 -14.54 -6.86
C ALA A 104 0.83 -14.10 -8.16
N VAL A 105 1.12 -12.80 -8.30
CA VAL A 105 1.83 -12.21 -9.45
C VAL A 105 3.33 -12.26 -9.21
#